data_AF-A0A7W1TQ30-F1
#
_entry.id   AF-A0A7W1TQ30-F1
#
_cell.length_a   1.000
_cell.length_b   1.000
_cell.length_c   1.000
_cell.angle_alpha   90.00
_cell.angle_beta   90.00
_cell.angle_gamma   90.00
#
_symmetry.space_group_name_H-M   'P 1'
#
loop_
_entity.id
_entity.type
_entity.pdbx_description
1 polymer ?
#
loop_
_entity_poly.entity_id
_entity_poly.type
_entity_poly.pdbx_seq_one_letter_code
_entity_poly.pdbx_strand_id
1 'polypeptide(L)'
;MLRELHPALIHFPIALLLTGIALTVLYLRRPDPILERSAYGALVLGWWGTAAGICTGLVAAAVQWPFEATTLNWINWHALTSFALLFSTGQAVLLRKRHPDLLLQSGRRRYLVLLALSALLVVVSGWLGGHLVYELKVGPSS
;
A
#
# COMPACT_ATOMS: atom_id res chain seq x y z
N MET A 1 -4.69 -25.16 3.17
CA MET A 1 -4.48 -24.42 1.91
C MET A 1 -5.02 -22.98 1.93
N LEU A 2 -6.30 -22.72 2.26
CA LEU A 2 -6.82 -21.33 2.32
C LEU A 2 -6.19 -20.45 3.41
N ARG A 3 -5.73 -21.03 4.54
CA ARG A 3 -5.04 -20.30 5.63
C ARG A 3 -3.66 -19.74 5.26
N GLU A 4 -2.99 -20.27 4.23
CA GLU A 4 -1.65 -19.81 3.81
C GLU A 4 -1.70 -18.78 2.66
N LEU A 5 -2.80 -18.75 1.91
CA LEU A 5 -3.04 -17.73 0.88
C LEU A 5 -3.39 -16.37 1.50
N HIS A 6 -3.96 -16.35 2.70
CA HIS A 6 -4.45 -15.14 3.35
C HIS A 6 -3.33 -14.15 3.74
N PRO A 7 -2.19 -14.57 4.32
CA PRO A 7 -1.04 -13.68 4.52
C PRO A 7 -0.46 -13.19 3.20
N ALA A 8 -0.38 -14.04 2.16
CA ALA A 8 0.17 -13.64 0.88
C ALA A 8 -0.62 -12.48 0.26
N LEU A 9 -1.95 -12.50 0.29
CA LEU A 9 -2.77 -11.42 -0.32
C LEU A 9 -2.70 -10.08 0.43
N ILE A 10 -2.30 -10.07 1.71
CA ILE A 10 -2.21 -8.85 2.54
C ILE A 10 -0.76 -8.32 2.65
N HIS A 11 0.24 -9.22 2.68
CA HIS A 11 1.66 -8.83 2.77
C HIS A 11 2.25 -8.52 1.39
N PHE A 12 1.73 -9.13 0.32
CA PHE A 12 2.25 -8.94 -1.03
C PHE A 12 2.15 -7.49 -1.54
N PRO A 13 1.04 -6.74 -1.32
CA PRO A 13 0.99 -5.32 -1.66
C PRO A 13 2.04 -4.49 -0.91
N ILE A 14 2.18 -4.72 0.41
CA ILE A 14 3.15 -4.03 1.27
C ILE A 14 4.58 -4.26 0.74
N ALA A 15 4.95 -5.53 0.53
CA ALA A 15 6.26 -5.91 0.04
C ALA A 15 6.54 -5.30 -1.34
N LEU A 16 5.58 -5.34 -2.26
CA LEU A 16 5.72 -4.75 -3.59
C LEU A 16 5.87 -3.23 -3.56
N LEU A 17 5.09 -2.52 -2.74
CA LEU A 17 5.20 -1.07 -2.62
C LEU A 17 6.56 -0.66 -2.05
N LEU A 18 6.98 -1.29 -0.95
CA LEU A 18 8.30 -1.03 -0.36
C LEU A 18 9.44 -1.40 -1.31
N THR A 19 9.32 -2.52 -2.03
CA THR A 19 10.28 -2.93 -3.05
C THR A 19 10.36 -1.92 -4.19
N GLY A 20 9.22 -1.46 -4.71
CA GLY A 20 9.18 -0.45 -5.77
C GLY A 20 9.81 0.88 -5.35
N ILE A 21 9.59 1.30 -4.10
CA ILE A 21 10.22 2.48 -3.52
C ILE A 21 11.74 2.27 -3.36
N ALA A 22 12.17 1.12 -2.83
CA ALA A 22 13.59 0.80 -2.67
C ALA A 22 14.33 0.74 -4.01
N LEU A 23 13.73 0.12 -5.03
CA LEU A 23 14.27 0.07 -6.39
C LEU A 23 14.33 1.47 -7.02
N THR A 24 13.35 2.34 -6.74
CA THR A 24 13.41 3.75 -7.17
C THR A 24 14.61 4.47 -6.54
N VAL A 25 14.84 4.29 -5.23
CA VAL A 25 16.01 4.86 -4.54
C VAL A 25 17.32 4.31 -5.11
N LEU A 26 17.37 3.00 -5.40
CA LEU A 26 18.54 2.37 -5.99
C LEU A 26 18.82 2.91 -7.40
N TYR A 27 17.78 3.08 -8.23
CA TYR A 27 17.88 3.71 -9.54
C TYR A 27 18.47 5.12 -9.47
N LEU A 28 18.06 5.93 -8.48
CA LEU A 28 18.62 7.28 -8.30
C LEU A 28 20.12 7.28 -7.98
N ARG A 29 20.64 6.19 -7.41
CA ARG A 29 22.07 6.01 -7.14
C ARG A 29 22.81 5.33 -8.30
N ARG A 30 22.12 4.46 -9.04
CA ARG A 30 22.65 3.65 -10.13
C ARG A 30 21.61 3.62 -11.25
N PRO A 31 21.67 4.57 -12.20
CA PRO A 31 20.69 4.66 -13.28
C PRO A 31 20.76 3.41 -14.17
N ASP A 32 19.82 2.50 -13.98
CA ASP A 32 19.68 1.24 -14.73
C ASP A 32 18.22 1.10 -15.20
N PRO A 33 17.96 0.97 -16.52
CA PRO A 33 16.62 0.78 -17.05
C PRO A 33 15.86 -0.41 -16.47
N ILE A 34 16.56 -1.48 -16.03
CA ILE A 34 15.95 -2.64 -15.39
C ILE A 34 15.41 -2.24 -14.02
N LEU A 35 16.22 -1.56 -13.20
CA LEU A 35 15.78 -1.07 -11.89
C LEU A 35 14.56 -0.14 -12.01
N GLU A 36 14.56 0.72 -13.01
CA GLU A 36 13.45 1.63 -13.30
C GLU A 36 12.15 0.88 -13.63
N ARG A 37 12.22 -0.08 -14.55
CA ARG A 37 11.06 -0.89 -14.97
C ARG A 37 10.55 -1.77 -13.84
N SER A 38 11.46 -2.40 -13.09
CA SER A 38 11.12 -3.22 -11.92
C SER A 38 10.49 -2.38 -10.81
N ALA A 39 11.01 -1.18 -10.54
CA ALA A 39 10.43 -0.26 -9.58
C ALA A 39 8.98 0.11 -9.93
N TYR A 40 8.76 0.53 -11.18
CA TYR A 40 7.43 0.90 -11.65
C TYR A 40 6.46 -0.29 -11.66
N GLY A 41 6.90 -1.46 -12.14
CA GLY A 41 6.10 -2.68 -12.11
C GLY A 41 5.67 -3.07 -10.69
N ALA A 42 6.60 -3.03 -9.74
CA ALA A 42 6.31 -3.31 -8.34
C ALA A 42 5.31 -2.30 -7.74
N LEU A 43 5.45 -1.01 -8.03
CA LEU A 43 4.49 0.01 -7.58
C LEU A 43 3.09 -0.22 -8.17
N VAL A 44 2.98 -0.56 -9.46
CA VAL A 44 1.69 -0.84 -10.12
C VAL A 44 1.01 -2.06 -9.52
N LEU A 45 1.75 -3.16 -9.34
CA LEU A 45 1.21 -4.39 -8.73
C LEU A 45 0.83 -4.15 -7.27
N GLY A 46 1.67 -3.44 -6.50
CA GLY A 46 1.38 -3.08 -5.12
C GLY A 46 0.15 -2.18 -4.99
N TRP A 47 -0.06 -1.25 -5.93
CA TRP A 47 -1.24 -0.39 -5.98
C TRP A 47 -2.53 -1.19 -6.22
N TRP A 48 -2.53 -2.10 -7.20
CA TRP A 48 -3.67 -3.01 -7.43
C TRP A 48 -3.92 -3.94 -6.24
N GLY A 49 -2.85 -4.47 -5.64
CA GLY A 49 -2.95 -5.28 -4.43
C GLY A 49 -3.56 -4.51 -3.25
N THR A 50 -3.21 -3.22 -3.11
CA THR A 50 -3.80 -2.34 -2.08
C THR A 50 -5.29 -2.14 -2.33
N ALA A 51 -5.71 -1.91 -3.58
CA ALA A 51 -7.12 -1.78 -3.94
C ALA A 51 -7.90 -3.07 -3.61
N ALA A 52 -7.35 -4.23 -3.97
CA ALA A 52 -7.95 -5.52 -3.65
C ALA A 52 -8.06 -5.73 -2.13
N GLY A 53 -7.02 -5.39 -1.36
CA GLY A 53 -7.02 -5.46 0.11
C GLY A 53 -8.07 -4.58 0.77
N ILE A 54 -8.30 -3.37 0.25
CA ILE A 54 -9.39 -2.49 0.72
C ILE A 54 -10.75 -3.15 0.47
N CYS A 55 -11.00 -3.66 -0.74
CA CYS A 55 -12.27 -4.31 -1.07
C CYS A 55 -12.55 -5.50 -0.15
N THR A 56 -11.57 -6.38 0.06
CA THR A 56 -11.75 -7.55 0.94
C THR A 56 -11.92 -7.15 2.41
N GLY A 57 -11.19 -6.13 2.88
CA GLY A 57 -11.34 -5.56 4.22
C GLY A 57 -12.74 -4.97 4.46
N LEU A 58 -13.30 -4.25 3.49
CA LEU A 58 -14.67 -3.71 3.58
C LEU A 58 -15.73 -4.81 3.66
N VAL A 59 -15.58 -5.87 2.85
CA VAL A 59 -16.48 -7.04 2.91
C VAL A 59 -16.38 -7.73 4.28
N ALA A 60 -15.18 -7.94 4.80
CA ALA A 60 -14.98 -8.54 6.12
C ALA A 60 -15.62 -7.69 7.24
N ALA A 61 -15.44 -6.37 7.20
CA ALA A 61 -16.05 -5.46 8.16
C ALA A 61 -17.59 -5.47 8.08
N ALA A 62 -18.16 -5.54 6.88
CA ALA A 62 -19.60 -5.61 6.69
C ALA A 62 -20.20 -6.92 7.24
N VAL A 63 -19.50 -8.04 7.09
CA VAL A 63 -19.95 -9.36 7.60
C VAL A 63 -19.89 -9.44 9.13
N GLN A 64 -18.89 -8.80 9.75
CA GLN A 64 -18.70 -8.81 11.21
C GLN A 64 -19.48 -7.71 11.95
N TRP A 65 -20.24 -6.89 11.22
CA TRP A 65 -21.07 -5.85 11.81
C TRP A 65 -22.15 -6.46 12.75
N PRO A 66 -22.50 -5.82 13.88
CA PRO A 66 -22.03 -4.52 14.38
C PRO A 66 -20.76 -4.57 15.24
N PHE A 67 -20.03 -3.46 15.28
CA PHE A 67 -18.87 -3.26 16.14
C PHE A 67 -19.16 -2.30 17.30
N GLU A 68 -18.46 -2.50 18.42
CA GLU A 68 -18.38 -1.48 19.48
C GLU A 68 -17.68 -0.21 19.00
N ALA A 69 -18.01 0.94 19.60
CA ALA A 69 -17.52 2.25 19.16
C ALA A 69 -15.98 2.37 19.15
N THR A 70 -15.30 1.76 20.12
CA THR A 70 -13.83 1.75 20.21
C THR A 70 -13.23 0.98 19.04
N THR A 71 -13.71 -0.23 18.77
CA THR A 71 -13.29 -1.06 17.63
C THR A 71 -13.56 -0.37 16.30
N LEU A 72 -14.73 0.25 16.16
CA LEU A 72 -15.10 0.99 14.95
C LEU A 72 -14.14 2.15 14.66
N ASN A 73 -13.65 2.84 15.70
CA ASN A 73 -12.65 3.90 15.53
C ASN A 73 -11.34 3.36 14.93
N TRP A 74 -10.84 2.21 15.41
CA TRP A 74 -9.65 1.57 14.85
C TRP A 74 -9.86 1.12 13.39
N ILE A 75 -11.03 0.53 13.09
CA ILE A 75 -11.40 0.15 11.72
C ILE A 75 -11.37 1.38 10.80
N ASN A 76 -11.94 2.50 11.25
CA ASN A 76 -11.97 3.75 10.48
C ASN A 76 -10.57 4.33 10.25
N TRP A 77 -9.69 4.31 11.25
CA TRP A 77 -8.30 4.75 11.07
C TRP A 77 -7.52 3.86 10.09
N HIS A 78 -7.70 2.55 10.19
CA HIS A 78 -7.09 1.61 9.25
C HIS A 78 -7.63 1.80 7.82
N ALA A 79 -8.94 2.02 7.67
CA ALA A 79 -9.56 2.30 6.37
C ALA A 79 -9.04 3.63 5.79
N LEU A 80 -9.05 4.71 6.57
CA LEU A 80 -8.58 6.03 6.15
C LEU A 80 -7.13 5.98 5.65
N THR A 81 -6.24 5.35 6.42
CA THR A 81 -4.82 5.22 6.06
C THR A 81 -4.62 4.35 4.83
N SER A 82 -5.40 3.29 4.66
CA SER A 82 -5.40 2.43 3.47
C SER A 82 -5.87 3.18 2.21
N PHE A 83 -6.94 3.97 2.30
CA PHE A 83 -7.37 4.83 1.20
C PHE A 83 -6.34 5.91 0.88
N ALA A 84 -5.77 6.57 1.89
CA ALA A 84 -4.69 7.54 1.69
C ALA A 84 -3.48 6.89 0.99
N LEU A 85 -3.13 5.65 1.34
CA LEU A 85 -2.08 4.89 0.68
C LEU A 85 -2.42 4.60 -0.79
N LEU A 86 -3.65 4.17 -1.06
CA LEU A 86 -4.14 3.91 -2.41
C LEU A 86 -4.06 5.17 -3.29
N PHE A 87 -4.51 6.31 -2.77
CA PHE A 87 -4.50 7.57 -3.51
C PHE A 87 -3.08 8.12 -3.70
N SER A 88 -2.25 8.16 -2.66
CA SER A 88 -0.87 8.66 -2.75
C SER A 88 -0.04 7.86 -3.75
N THR A 89 -0.10 6.53 -3.65
CA THR A 89 0.59 5.63 -4.57
C THR A 89 -0.01 5.71 -5.98
N GLY A 90 -1.33 5.78 -6.11
CA GLY A 90 -2.00 5.94 -7.39
C GLY A 90 -1.58 7.22 -8.11
N GLN A 91 -1.45 8.33 -7.38
CA GLN A 91 -0.94 9.58 -7.95
C GLN A 91 0.53 9.45 -8.38
N ALA A 92 1.37 8.74 -7.61
CA ALA A 92 2.76 8.49 -8.00
C ALA A 92 2.84 7.66 -9.30
N VAL A 93 2.05 6.58 -9.38
CA VAL A 93 1.95 5.70 -10.56
C VAL A 93 1.44 6.49 -11.78
N LEU A 94 0.37 7.26 -11.63
CA LEU A 94 -0.19 8.07 -12.73
C LEU A 94 0.79 9.15 -13.19
N LEU A 95 1.46 9.83 -12.27
CA LEU A 95 2.45 10.84 -12.59
C LEU A 95 3.62 10.23 -13.39
N ARG A 96 4.10 9.05 -12.97
CA ARG A 96 5.17 8.34 -13.69
C ARG A 96 4.71 7.79 -15.04
N LYS A 97 3.47 7.30 -15.15
CA LYS A 97 2.90 6.85 -16.42
C LYS A 97 2.82 7.98 -17.45
N ARG A 98 2.45 9.19 -17.01
CA ARG A 98 2.33 10.39 -17.87
C ARG A 98 3.68 11.00 -18.25
N HIS A 99 4.68 10.84 -17.39
CA HIS A 99 6.02 11.38 -17.59
C HIS A 99 7.06 10.26 -17.33
N PRO A 100 7.35 9.40 -18.31
CA PRO A 100 8.28 8.29 -18.11
C PRO A 100 9.67 8.74 -17.64
N ASP A 101 10.11 9.92 -18.09
CA ASP A 101 11.39 10.57 -17.78
C ASP A 101 11.34 11.49 -16.53
N LEU A 102 10.27 11.43 -15.74
CA LEU A 102 10.04 12.27 -14.55
C LEU A 102 11.20 12.33 -13.56
N LEU A 103 11.99 11.25 -13.42
CA LEU A 103 13.14 11.22 -12.50
C LEU A 103 14.32 12.06 -12.98
N LEU A 104 14.33 12.48 -14.24
CA LEU A 104 15.34 13.35 -14.83
C LEU A 104 14.88 14.82 -14.87
N GLN A 105 13.61 15.10 -14.55
CA GLN A 105 13.00 16.43 -14.68
C GLN A 105 12.66 17.09 -13.32
N SER A 106 12.20 18.35 -13.37
CA SER A 106 11.74 19.14 -12.21
C SER A 106 10.57 18.50 -11.44
N GLY A 107 9.75 17.67 -12.11
CA GLY A 107 8.65 16.91 -11.50
C GLY A 107 9.09 15.83 -10.49
N ARG A 108 10.39 15.50 -10.44
CA ARG A 108 10.97 14.49 -9.55
C ARG A 108 10.60 14.70 -8.07
N ARG A 109 10.64 15.94 -7.57
CA ARG A 109 10.41 16.21 -6.14
C ARG A 109 9.02 15.77 -5.70
N ARG A 110 7.98 16.10 -6.49
CA ARG A 110 6.59 15.71 -6.19
C ARG A 110 6.44 14.19 -6.14
N TYR A 111 7.03 13.48 -7.10
CA TYR A 111 7.04 12.02 -7.14
C TYR A 111 7.69 11.41 -5.90
N LEU A 112 8.88 11.89 -5.51
CA LEU A 112 9.58 11.38 -4.33
C LEU A 112 8.84 11.67 -3.03
N VAL A 113 8.18 12.83 -2.92
CA VAL A 113 7.31 13.14 -1.77
C VAL A 113 6.13 12.17 -1.72
N LEU A 114 5.49 11.88 -2.85
CA LEU A 114 4.40 10.89 -2.89
C LEU A 114 4.89 9.49 -2.48
N LEU A 115 6.06 9.05 -2.97
CA LEU A 115 6.63 7.77 -2.55
C LEU A 115 7.00 7.72 -1.07
N ALA A 116 7.57 8.80 -0.52
CA ALA A 116 7.88 8.87 0.91
C ALA A 116 6.60 8.84 1.76
N LEU A 117 5.56 9.55 1.33
CA LEU A 117 4.24 9.50 1.96
C LEU A 117 3.64 8.08 1.87
N SER A 118 3.70 7.44 0.71
CA SER A 118 3.27 6.05 0.55
C SER A 118 4.02 5.10 1.48
N ALA A 119 5.34 5.23 1.62
CA ALA A 119 6.12 4.40 2.55
C ALA A 119 5.66 4.58 4.00
N LEU A 120 5.45 5.82 4.43
CA LEU A 120 4.94 6.11 5.78
C LEU A 120 3.55 5.51 5.99
N LEU A 121 2.65 5.67 5.02
CA LEU A 121 1.29 5.14 5.08
C LEU A 121 1.25 3.61 5.08
N VAL A 122 2.17 2.94 4.38
CA VAL A 122 2.34 1.47 4.46
C VAL A 122 2.64 1.05 5.89
N VAL A 123 3.58 1.71 6.57
CA VAL A 123 3.95 1.38 7.95
C VAL A 123 2.78 1.61 8.90
N VAL A 124 2.13 2.77 8.81
CA VAL A 124 1.00 3.12 9.68
C VAL A 124 -0.20 2.21 9.45
N SER A 125 -0.61 2.01 8.18
CA SER A 125 -1.72 1.12 7.85
C SER A 125 -1.43 -0.32 8.26
N GLY A 126 -0.21 -0.82 8.00
CA GLY A 126 0.21 -2.16 8.40
C GLY A 126 0.17 -2.37 9.92
N TRP A 127 0.61 -1.38 10.71
CA TRP A 127 0.52 -1.44 12.17
C TRP A 127 -0.94 -1.43 12.67
N LEU A 128 -1.78 -0.54 12.12
CA LEU A 128 -3.22 -0.48 12.44
C LEU A 128 -3.94 -1.79 12.11
N GLY A 129 -3.62 -2.39 10.95
CA GLY A 129 -4.17 -3.68 10.54
C GLY A 129 -3.73 -4.82 11.47
N GLY A 130 -2.47 -4.81 11.91
CA GLY A 130 -1.96 -5.74 12.91
C GLY A 130 -2.70 -5.62 14.24
N HIS A 131 -2.91 -4.40 14.74
CA HIS A 131 -3.66 -4.16 15.97
C HIS A 131 -5.11 -4.67 15.87
N LEU A 132 -5.79 -4.42 14.75
CA LEU A 132 -7.14 -4.93 14.50
C LEU A 132 -7.21 -6.46 14.56
N VAL A 133 -6.27 -7.16 13.92
CA VAL A 133 -6.27 -8.63 13.86
C VAL A 133 -5.85 -9.26 15.18
N TYR A 134 -4.76 -8.79 15.80
CA TYR A 134 -4.14 -9.46 16.94
C TYR A 134 -4.71 -9.03 18.29
N GLU A 135 -5.14 -7.78 18.45
CA GLU A 135 -5.65 -7.28 19.73
C GLU A 135 -7.17 -7.23 19.76
N LEU A 136 -7.80 -6.74 18.67
CA LEU A 136 -9.25 -6.54 18.60
C LEU A 136 -10.01 -7.72 17.97
N LYS A 137 -9.29 -8.74 17.47
CA LYS A 137 -9.87 -9.92 16.81
C LYS A 137 -10.86 -9.53 15.71
N VAL A 138 -10.48 -8.57 14.87
CA VAL A 138 -11.25 -8.17 13.68
C VAL A 138 -10.53 -8.72 12.45
N GLY A 139 -11.21 -9.58 11.69
CA GLY A 139 -10.69 -10.15 10.45
C GLY A 139 -11.02 -11.63 10.22
N PRO A 140 -10.56 -12.25 9.12
CA PRO A 140 -11.06 -13.57 8.68
C PRO A 140 -10.71 -14.78 9.57
N SER A 141 -9.95 -14.57 10.64
CA SER A 141 -9.58 -15.60 11.62
C SER A 141 -10.26 -15.44 12.98
N SER A 142 -11.14 -14.45 13.13
CA SER A 142 -11.92 -14.19 14.35
C SER A 142 -13.27 -14.89 14.34
#